data_AF-A0A3D1IZN1-F1
#
_entry.id   AF-A0A3D1IZN1-F1
#
_cell.length_a   1.000
_cell.length_b   1.000
_cell.length_c   1.000
_cell.angle_alpha   90.00
_cell.angle_beta   90.00
_cell.angle_gamma   90.00
#
_symmetry.space_group_name_H-M   'P 1'
#
loop_
_entity.id
_entity.type
_entity.pdbx_description
1 polymer ?
#
loop_
_entity_poly.entity_id
_entity_poly.type
_entity_poly.pdbx_seq_one_letter_code
_entity_poly.pdbx_strand_id
1 'polypeptide(L)'
;DHCYFVTNGTSTSNKMVWHSTVAPGDIVVVDRNCHKSVLHSIIMCGAIPVFLMPTRNHLGIIGPIPLAEFTPESIARKIEANPFARAAKNKKPRILTITQSTYDGVIYNVETLKEMLDGKIDTLHFDEAWLPHATFHDFYKDMHAIGKDRPRPKESMIFSTQSTHKLLAGLSQASQILVRESESVKLDQDAFNEAYLMHTSTSPQYAIIASCDVAAAMMEAPGGTALVEESILEALDFRRAMRKIDQEWGQDWWFQVWGPETFAEDGIGSREDWMIRAEDDWHGFGNLAAGFNMLDPIKATVITPGLSLEGKFGDTGIPASIVTKYLAEHGVIIEKCGLYSFFIMFTIGITKGRWNTLLTALQQFKDD
;
A
#
# COMPACT_ATOMS: atom_id res chain seq x y z
N ASP A 1 12.37 -3.23 -16.74
CA ASP A 1 13.39 -3.96 -17.51
C ASP A 1 13.07 -5.44 -17.53
N HIS A 2 12.76 -6.02 -16.37
CA HIS A 2 12.31 -7.41 -16.26
C HIS A 2 10.95 -7.48 -15.56
N CYS A 3 10.14 -8.48 -15.94
CA CYS A 3 8.88 -8.82 -15.28
C CYS A 3 8.82 -10.34 -15.11
N TYR A 4 8.57 -10.80 -13.89
CA TYR A 4 8.42 -12.23 -13.58
C TYR A 4 7.00 -12.48 -13.06
N PHE A 5 6.24 -13.35 -13.73
CA PHE A 5 4.95 -13.81 -13.23
C PHE A 5 5.12 -14.86 -12.15
N VAL A 6 4.36 -14.76 -11.06
CA VAL A 6 4.45 -15.67 -9.92
C VAL A 6 3.06 -16.21 -9.60
N THR A 7 2.93 -17.53 -9.46
CA THR A 7 1.65 -18.25 -9.32
C THR A 7 1.30 -18.63 -7.88
N ASN A 8 2.10 -18.18 -6.91
CA ASN A 8 1.93 -18.46 -5.47
C ASN A 8 1.80 -17.17 -4.64
N GLY A 9 1.33 -16.09 -5.27
CA GLY A 9 1.08 -14.78 -4.68
C GLY A 9 2.34 -14.00 -4.30
N THR A 10 2.16 -12.70 -3.99
CA THR A 10 3.25 -11.80 -3.58
C THR A 10 3.96 -12.25 -2.31
N SER A 11 3.31 -13.11 -1.51
CA SER A 11 3.96 -13.76 -0.38
C SER A 11 5.21 -14.55 -0.78
N THR A 12 5.18 -15.12 -1.99
CA THR A 12 6.27 -15.89 -2.57
C THR A 12 7.21 -14.98 -3.35
N SER A 13 6.68 -13.99 -4.08
CA SER A 13 7.45 -12.94 -4.74
C SER A 13 8.44 -12.24 -3.79
N ASN A 14 7.99 -11.86 -2.59
CA ASN A 14 8.86 -11.23 -1.58
C ASN A 14 10.01 -12.15 -1.17
N LYS A 15 9.78 -13.46 -1.11
CA LYS A 15 10.84 -14.42 -0.76
C LYS A 15 11.83 -14.60 -1.90
N MET A 16 11.37 -14.62 -3.15
CA MET A 16 12.23 -14.69 -4.34
C MET A 16 13.19 -13.49 -4.39
N VAL A 17 12.68 -12.26 -4.21
CA VAL A 17 13.51 -11.03 -4.16
C VAL A 17 14.51 -11.09 -3.00
N TRP A 18 14.08 -11.55 -1.82
CA TRP A 18 14.96 -11.64 -0.67
C TRP A 18 16.04 -12.71 -0.84
N HIS A 19 15.69 -13.91 -1.31
CA HIS A 19 16.67 -14.98 -1.52
C HIS A 19 17.65 -14.69 -2.65
N SER A 20 17.29 -13.84 -3.62
CA SER A 20 18.24 -13.40 -4.66
C SER A 20 19.19 -12.30 -4.18
N THR A 21 18.90 -11.63 -3.06
CA THR A 21 19.65 -10.43 -2.64
C THR A 21 20.28 -10.54 -1.26
N VAL A 22 19.75 -11.33 -0.34
CA VAL A 22 20.10 -11.34 1.09
C VAL A 22 20.80 -12.64 1.49
N ALA A 23 21.98 -12.53 2.07
CA ALA A 23 22.72 -13.65 2.65
C ALA A 23 22.56 -13.72 4.18
N PRO A 24 22.83 -14.88 4.81
CA PRO A 24 22.83 -15.01 6.27
C PRO A 24 23.77 -14.01 6.95
N GLY A 25 23.25 -13.33 7.98
CA GLY A 25 23.96 -12.30 8.72
C GLY A 25 23.98 -10.92 8.07
N ASP A 26 23.43 -10.75 6.86
CA ASP A 26 23.27 -9.42 6.27
C ASP A 26 22.31 -8.57 7.11
N ILE A 27 22.63 -7.28 7.23
CA ILE A 27 21.73 -6.30 7.81
C ILE A 27 20.69 -5.90 6.76
N VAL A 28 19.44 -5.86 7.17
CA VAL A 28 18.30 -5.50 6.32
C VAL A 28 17.47 -4.43 7.00
N VAL A 29 17.07 -3.40 6.25
CA VAL A 29 16.19 -2.33 6.75
C VAL A 29 14.76 -2.68 6.34
N VAL A 30 13.85 -2.71 7.30
CA VAL A 30 12.50 -3.25 7.07
C VAL A 30 11.46 -2.36 7.71
N ASP A 31 10.42 -2.03 6.95
CA ASP A 31 9.20 -1.44 7.49
C ASP A 31 8.59 -2.33 8.59
N ARG A 32 8.32 -1.78 9.77
CA ARG A 32 7.71 -2.56 10.87
C ARG A 32 6.28 -3.00 10.55
N ASN A 33 5.60 -2.34 9.62
CA ASN A 33 4.30 -2.72 9.07
C ASN A 33 4.39 -3.79 7.95
N CYS A 34 5.56 -4.41 7.75
CA CYS A 34 5.73 -5.38 6.68
C CYS A 34 4.78 -6.59 6.81
N HIS A 35 4.39 -7.13 5.65
CA HIS A 35 3.59 -8.33 5.58
C HIS A 35 4.36 -9.55 6.13
N LYS A 36 3.63 -10.56 6.63
CA LYS A 36 4.22 -11.79 7.19
C LYS A 36 5.24 -12.48 6.26
N SER A 37 5.12 -12.32 4.94
CA SER A 37 6.09 -12.86 3.99
C SER A 37 7.48 -12.27 4.16
N VAL A 38 7.61 -10.98 4.47
CA VAL A 38 8.91 -10.32 4.72
C VAL A 38 9.50 -10.82 6.04
N LEU A 39 8.68 -11.00 7.07
CA LEU A 39 9.12 -11.65 8.32
C LEU A 39 9.60 -13.09 8.07
N HIS A 40 8.90 -13.85 7.24
CA HIS A 40 9.35 -15.18 6.83
C HIS A 40 10.67 -15.10 6.05
N SER A 41 10.86 -14.13 5.15
CA SER A 41 12.12 -13.93 4.43
C SER A 41 13.29 -13.65 5.38
N ILE A 42 13.09 -12.80 6.40
CA ILE A 42 14.10 -12.55 7.45
C ILE A 42 14.53 -13.85 8.12
N ILE A 43 13.56 -14.68 8.51
CA ILE A 43 13.81 -15.97 9.17
C ILE A 43 14.54 -16.93 8.22
N MET A 44 14.06 -17.08 6.98
CA MET A 44 14.59 -18.03 5.99
C MET A 44 16.00 -17.65 5.52
N CYS A 45 16.29 -16.36 5.37
CA CYS A 45 17.61 -15.88 4.96
C CYS A 45 18.59 -15.80 6.15
N GLY A 46 18.13 -15.88 7.40
CA GLY A 46 18.98 -15.66 8.57
C GLY A 46 19.51 -14.22 8.67
N ALA A 47 18.71 -13.25 8.23
CA ALA A 47 19.08 -11.84 8.16
C ALA A 47 18.95 -11.14 9.53
N ILE A 48 19.63 -10.01 9.70
CA ILE A 48 19.58 -9.18 10.91
C ILE A 48 18.70 -7.94 10.64
N PRO A 49 17.44 -7.92 11.10
CA PRO A 49 16.54 -6.82 10.78
C PRO A 49 16.78 -5.57 11.63
N VAL A 50 16.75 -4.42 10.96
CA VAL A 50 16.65 -3.09 11.54
C VAL A 50 15.31 -2.51 11.10
N PHE A 51 14.42 -2.26 12.05
CA PHE A 51 13.05 -1.83 11.74
C PHE A 51 12.91 -0.30 11.68
N LEU A 52 12.15 0.18 10.71
CA LEU A 52 11.65 1.56 10.65
C LEU A 52 10.24 1.59 11.23
N MET A 53 9.99 2.48 12.19
CA MET A 53 8.73 2.50 12.92
C MET A 53 7.71 3.43 12.24
N PRO A 54 6.55 2.93 11.78
CA PRO A 54 5.48 3.77 11.29
C PRO A 54 4.80 4.53 12.43
N THR A 55 4.16 5.64 12.09
CA THR A 55 3.18 6.30 12.95
C THR A 55 1.88 5.51 13.01
N ARG A 56 1.00 5.87 13.94
CA ARG A 56 -0.35 5.31 14.08
C ARG A 56 -1.26 6.37 14.69
N ASN A 57 -2.47 6.53 14.16
CA ASN A 57 -3.44 7.46 14.73
C ASN A 57 -4.33 6.79 15.78
N HIS A 58 -5.17 7.57 16.47
CA HIS A 58 -6.03 7.07 17.54
C HIS A 58 -7.13 6.12 17.05
N LEU A 59 -7.52 6.18 15.78
CA LEU A 59 -8.44 5.22 15.15
C LEU A 59 -7.79 3.85 14.89
N GLY A 60 -6.49 3.72 15.15
CA GLY A 60 -5.72 2.52 14.93
C GLY A 60 -5.26 2.31 13.48
N ILE A 61 -5.40 3.33 12.64
CA ILE A 61 -4.88 3.34 11.28
C ILE A 61 -3.37 3.44 11.33
N ILE A 62 -2.69 2.55 10.61
CA ILE A 62 -1.23 2.59 10.50
C ILE A 62 -0.85 3.69 9.52
N GLY A 63 -0.11 4.67 10.01
CA GLY A 63 0.35 5.82 9.24
C GLY A 63 1.69 5.57 8.55
N PRO A 64 2.28 6.63 7.97
CA PRO A 64 3.57 6.52 7.33
C PRO A 64 4.71 6.39 8.34
N ILE A 65 5.81 5.79 7.90
CA ILE A 65 7.13 5.97 8.50
C ILE A 65 7.56 7.43 8.29
N PRO A 66 7.90 8.20 9.34
CA PRO A 66 8.38 9.57 9.18
C PRO A 66 9.64 9.64 8.29
N LEU A 67 9.74 10.66 7.42
CA LEU A 67 10.87 10.82 6.49
C LEU A 67 12.24 10.76 7.19
N ALA A 68 12.34 11.31 8.40
CA ALA A 68 13.57 11.30 9.20
C ALA A 68 14.10 9.88 9.53
N GLU A 69 13.23 8.86 9.53
CA GLU A 69 13.63 7.46 9.75
C GLU A 69 14.48 6.90 8.60
N PHE A 70 14.31 7.43 7.38
CA PHE A 70 15.04 6.99 6.18
C PHE A 70 16.41 7.65 6.02
N THR A 71 16.77 8.61 6.88
CA THR A 71 18.09 9.25 6.82
C THR A 71 19.21 8.23 7.12
N PRO A 72 20.36 8.30 6.42
CA PRO A 72 21.50 7.43 6.71
C PRO A 72 21.93 7.46 8.18
N GLU A 73 21.85 8.63 8.82
CA GLU A 73 22.18 8.82 10.24
C GLU A 73 21.20 8.10 11.16
N SER A 74 19.89 8.13 10.85
CA SER A 74 18.88 7.41 11.61
C SER A 74 19.04 5.90 11.47
N ILE A 75 19.29 5.41 10.26
CA ILE A 75 19.54 3.99 9.99
C ILE A 75 20.82 3.53 10.71
N ALA A 76 21.92 4.30 10.63
CA ALA A 76 23.17 3.98 11.32
C ALA A 76 22.99 3.90 12.84
N ARG A 77 22.25 4.83 13.45
CA ARG A 77 21.94 4.78 14.89
C ARG A 77 21.18 3.51 15.26
N LYS A 78 20.21 3.09 14.44
CA LYS A 78 19.46 1.85 14.69
C LYS A 78 20.32 0.59 14.52
N ILE A 79 21.25 0.59 13.58
CA ILE A 79 22.26 -0.48 13.43
C ILE A 79 23.11 -0.60 14.69
N GLU A 80 23.63 0.52 15.23
CA GLU A 80 24.44 0.49 16.46
C GLU A 80 23.63 0.11 17.71
N ALA A 81 22.35 0.47 17.76
CA ALA A 81 21.46 0.11 18.86
C ALA A 81 21.09 -1.38 18.87
N ASN A 82 21.05 -2.04 17.70
CA ASN A 82 20.76 -3.46 17.58
C ASN A 82 22.03 -4.30 17.92
N PRO A 83 22.01 -5.15 18.96
CA PRO A 83 23.19 -5.92 19.38
C PRO A 83 23.77 -6.84 18.30
N PHE A 84 22.91 -7.42 17.45
CA PHE A 84 23.33 -8.31 16.37
C PHE A 84 23.91 -7.50 15.20
N ALA A 85 23.25 -6.41 14.82
CA ALA A 85 23.69 -5.56 13.71
C ALA A 85 24.98 -4.82 14.04
N ARG A 86 25.14 -4.34 15.28
CA ARG A 86 26.37 -3.71 15.77
C ARG A 86 27.59 -4.62 15.64
N ALA A 87 27.40 -5.93 15.84
CA ALA A 87 28.46 -6.94 15.76
C ALA A 87 28.73 -7.43 14.33
N ALA A 88 27.89 -7.06 13.35
CA ALA A 88 28.08 -7.46 11.96
C ALA A 88 29.35 -6.82 11.38
N LYS A 89 30.13 -7.62 10.63
CA LYS A 89 31.35 -7.15 9.96
C LYS A 89 31.05 -6.12 8.87
N ASN A 90 30.01 -6.39 8.08
CA ASN A 90 29.50 -5.47 7.08
C ASN A 90 28.27 -4.75 7.65
N LYS A 91 28.38 -3.44 7.85
CA LYS A 91 27.28 -2.60 8.34
C LYS A 91 26.43 -1.98 7.23
N LYS A 92 26.81 -2.14 5.96
CA LYS A 92 26.01 -1.64 4.83
C LYS A 92 24.75 -2.50 4.69
N PRO A 93 23.53 -1.94 4.81
CA PRO A 93 22.33 -2.72 4.62
C PRO A 93 22.21 -3.24 3.19
N ARG A 94 21.77 -4.49 3.07
CA ARG A 94 21.61 -5.16 1.78
C ARG A 94 20.35 -4.72 1.04
N ILE A 95 19.24 -4.67 1.76
CA ILE A 95 17.92 -4.37 1.22
C ILE A 95 17.15 -3.45 2.17
N LEU A 96 16.41 -2.50 1.59
CA LEU A 96 15.28 -1.83 2.24
C LEU A 96 14.00 -2.46 1.69
N THR A 97 13.12 -2.98 2.55
CA THR A 97 11.76 -3.36 2.15
C THR A 97 10.73 -2.46 2.79
N ILE A 98 9.92 -1.78 1.98
CA ILE A 98 8.81 -0.92 2.44
C ILE A 98 7.48 -1.41 1.89
N THR A 99 6.40 -1.27 2.66
CA THR A 99 5.04 -1.58 2.20
C THR A 99 4.44 -0.38 1.46
N GLN A 100 4.10 -0.54 0.19
CA GLN A 100 3.74 0.58 -0.70
C GLN A 100 2.50 0.30 -1.56
N SER A 101 1.30 0.77 -1.26
CA SER A 101 0.87 1.54 -0.10
C SER A 101 0.67 0.67 1.13
N THR A 102 0.49 1.33 2.27
CA THR A 102 -0.13 0.68 3.43
C THR A 102 -1.53 0.16 3.09
N TYR A 103 -2.05 -0.74 3.93
CA TYR A 103 -3.38 -1.31 3.72
C TYR A 103 -4.47 -0.22 3.63
N ASP A 104 -4.44 0.72 4.58
CA ASP A 104 -5.42 1.82 4.72
C ASP A 104 -5.23 2.95 3.69
N GLY A 105 -4.20 2.87 2.84
CA GLY A 105 -4.04 3.74 1.67
C GLY A 105 -3.07 4.89 1.81
N VAL A 106 -2.27 4.93 2.87
CA VAL A 106 -1.11 5.83 2.89
C VAL A 106 -0.05 5.33 1.91
N ILE A 107 0.27 6.15 0.91
CA ILE A 107 1.26 5.93 -0.14
C ILE A 107 2.48 6.81 0.13
N TYR A 108 3.69 6.34 -0.20
CA TYR A 108 4.94 7.09 -0.10
C TYR A 108 5.36 7.68 -1.45
N ASN A 109 6.02 8.84 -1.44
CA ASN A 109 6.78 9.32 -2.58
C ASN A 109 8.05 8.47 -2.73
N VAL A 110 8.08 7.61 -3.73
CA VAL A 110 9.20 6.67 -3.93
C VAL A 110 10.44 7.37 -4.46
N GLU A 111 10.29 8.50 -5.15
CA GLU A 111 11.40 9.22 -5.76
C GLU A 111 12.25 9.89 -4.66
N THR A 112 11.60 10.46 -3.65
CA THR A 112 12.29 10.93 -2.44
C THR A 112 13.12 9.82 -1.78
N LEU A 113 12.59 8.61 -1.69
CA LEU A 113 13.31 7.48 -1.09
C LEU A 113 14.49 7.00 -1.95
N LYS A 114 14.31 6.95 -3.28
CA LYS A 114 15.39 6.62 -4.21
C LYS A 114 16.51 7.64 -4.09
N GLU A 115 16.20 8.94 -4.13
CA GLU A 115 17.20 10.01 -4.01
C GLU A 115 17.99 9.94 -2.70
N MET A 116 17.32 9.63 -1.58
CA MET A 116 17.97 9.55 -0.27
C MET A 116 18.87 8.31 -0.10
N LEU A 117 18.53 7.20 -0.74
CA LEU A 117 19.07 5.88 -0.41
C LEU A 117 19.86 5.21 -1.55
N ASP A 118 19.84 5.76 -2.76
CA ASP A 118 20.61 5.26 -3.89
C ASP A 118 22.12 5.17 -3.55
N GLY A 119 22.72 4.00 -3.81
CA GLY A 119 24.10 3.65 -3.47
C GLY A 119 24.37 3.42 -1.98
N LYS A 120 23.48 3.87 -1.08
CA LYS A 120 23.57 3.62 0.37
C LYS A 120 23.04 2.24 0.75
N ILE A 121 21.98 1.80 0.07
CA ILE A 121 21.39 0.46 0.22
C ILE A 121 21.33 -0.16 -1.17
N ASP A 122 21.91 -1.34 -1.35
CA ASP A 122 22.11 -1.92 -2.69
C ASP A 122 20.79 -2.29 -3.39
N THR A 123 19.73 -2.56 -2.62
CA THR A 123 18.41 -2.91 -3.14
C THR A 123 17.30 -2.15 -2.42
N LEU A 124 16.44 -1.48 -3.18
CA LEU A 124 15.20 -0.88 -2.68
C LEU A 124 14.02 -1.71 -3.19
N HIS A 125 13.32 -2.36 -2.27
CA HIS A 125 12.21 -3.25 -2.55
C HIS A 125 10.91 -2.62 -2.03
N PHE A 126 10.03 -2.28 -2.95
CA PHE A 126 8.72 -1.74 -2.69
C PHE A 126 7.70 -2.88 -2.78
N ASP A 127 7.14 -3.31 -1.66
CA ASP A 127 6.05 -4.29 -1.63
C ASP A 127 4.75 -3.58 -2.06
N GLU A 128 4.52 -3.57 -3.37
CA GLU A 128 3.38 -2.95 -4.04
C GLU A 128 2.17 -3.87 -4.23
N ALA A 129 2.01 -4.83 -3.30
CA ALA A 129 0.89 -5.77 -3.37
C ALA A 129 -0.47 -5.07 -3.50
N TRP A 130 -0.64 -3.91 -2.85
CA TRP A 130 -1.86 -3.10 -2.87
C TRP A 130 -1.78 -1.86 -3.76
N LEU A 131 -0.82 -1.77 -4.68
CA LEU A 131 -0.67 -0.62 -5.57
C LEU A 131 -0.30 -0.95 -7.03
N PRO A 132 -0.72 -2.09 -7.62
CA PRO A 132 -0.32 -2.44 -8.97
C PRO A 132 -0.90 -1.52 -10.06
N HIS A 133 -1.96 -0.79 -9.76
CA HIS A 133 -2.69 0.05 -10.70
C HIS A 133 -2.10 1.47 -10.84
N ALA A 134 -1.28 1.92 -9.88
CA ALA A 134 -0.84 3.30 -9.78
C ALA A 134 -0.05 3.79 -11.01
N THR A 135 0.77 2.91 -11.61
CA THR A 135 1.59 3.30 -12.77
C THR A 135 0.79 3.66 -14.02
N PHE A 136 -0.51 3.36 -14.06
CA PHE A 136 -1.36 3.56 -15.24
C PHE A 136 -2.13 4.89 -15.22
N HIS A 137 -1.91 5.74 -14.20
CA HIS A 137 -2.62 7.01 -14.07
C HIS A 137 -1.77 8.10 -13.39
N ASP A 138 -1.74 9.31 -13.97
CA ASP A 138 -0.89 10.42 -13.52
C ASP A 138 -1.23 10.94 -12.12
N PHE A 139 -2.44 10.65 -11.63
CA PHE A 139 -2.85 10.93 -10.25
C PHE A 139 -1.86 10.35 -9.22
N TYR A 140 -1.25 9.20 -9.51
CA TYR A 140 -0.27 8.55 -8.64
C TYR A 140 1.18 8.86 -9.02
N LYS A 141 1.44 9.93 -9.78
CA LYS A 141 2.80 10.30 -10.18
C LYS A 141 3.75 10.36 -8.96
N ASP A 142 4.90 9.70 -9.09
CA ASP A 142 5.96 9.57 -8.07
C ASP A 142 5.60 8.70 -6.84
N MET A 143 4.39 8.11 -6.84
CA MET A 143 3.86 7.29 -5.75
C MET A 143 3.97 5.79 -6.02
N HIS A 144 4.71 5.37 -7.05
CA HIS A 144 4.95 3.98 -7.41
C HIS A 144 6.39 3.76 -7.88
N ALA A 145 6.98 2.63 -7.51
CA ALA A 145 8.41 2.33 -7.61
C ALA A 145 8.93 2.31 -9.05
N ILE A 146 8.13 1.79 -9.99
CA ILE A 146 8.53 1.63 -11.39
C ILE A 146 7.43 2.25 -12.26
N GLY A 147 7.83 3.13 -13.16
CA GLY A 147 6.94 3.89 -14.02
C GLY A 147 7.61 4.38 -15.28
N LYS A 148 6.80 4.80 -16.25
CA LYS A 148 7.28 5.50 -17.44
C LYS A 148 7.88 6.85 -17.03
N ASP A 149 8.96 7.26 -17.70
CA ASP A 149 9.60 8.56 -17.53
C ASP A 149 10.09 8.86 -16.09
N ARG A 150 10.33 7.81 -15.28
CA ARG A 150 10.93 7.92 -13.94
C ARG A 150 12.46 7.88 -14.01
N PRO A 151 13.15 8.71 -13.20
CA PRO A 151 14.60 8.67 -13.13
C PRO A 151 15.06 7.27 -12.72
N ARG A 152 16.13 6.81 -13.36
CA ARG A 152 16.77 5.55 -12.99
C ARG A 152 17.74 5.85 -11.84
N PRO A 153 17.79 5.02 -10.77
CA PRO A 153 18.85 5.13 -9.77
C PRO A 153 20.22 4.87 -10.41
N LYS A 154 21.27 5.45 -9.84
CA LYS A 154 22.64 5.25 -10.34
C LYS A 154 23.18 3.88 -9.96
N GLU A 155 22.94 3.44 -8.73
CA GLU A 155 23.55 2.23 -8.18
C GLU A 155 22.53 1.20 -7.70
N SER A 156 21.50 1.62 -6.95
CA SER A 156 20.57 0.70 -6.29
C SER A 156 19.59 0.04 -7.25
N MET A 157 19.43 -1.27 -7.09
CA MET A 157 18.41 -2.04 -7.82
C MET A 157 17.03 -1.82 -7.22
N ILE A 158 16.02 -1.64 -8.07
CA ILE A 158 14.64 -1.45 -7.62
C ILE A 158 13.81 -2.69 -7.93
N PHE A 159 13.15 -3.22 -6.90
CA PHE A 159 12.12 -4.24 -7.03
C PHE A 159 10.76 -3.67 -6.64
N SER A 160 9.74 -4.02 -7.41
CA SER A 160 8.35 -3.89 -7.01
C SER A 160 7.67 -5.24 -7.07
N THR A 161 7.06 -5.67 -5.97
CA THR A 161 6.29 -6.91 -5.92
C THR A 161 4.81 -6.60 -5.82
N GLN A 162 4.01 -7.15 -6.73
CA GLN A 162 2.63 -6.72 -6.93
C GLN A 162 1.70 -7.93 -6.90
N SER A 163 0.57 -7.81 -6.21
CA SER A 163 -0.48 -8.85 -6.21
C SER A 163 -1.47 -8.48 -7.29
N THR A 164 -1.33 -9.10 -8.46
CA THR A 164 -2.24 -8.91 -9.59
C THR A 164 -3.69 -9.15 -9.17
N HIS A 165 -3.95 -10.17 -8.35
CA HIS A 165 -5.30 -10.52 -7.89
C HIS A 165 -5.94 -9.59 -6.85
N LYS A 166 -5.21 -8.60 -6.32
CA LYS A 166 -5.76 -7.69 -5.31
C LYS A 166 -6.47 -6.50 -5.95
N LEU A 167 -5.78 -5.83 -6.89
CA LEU A 167 -6.25 -4.59 -7.50
C LEU A 167 -6.12 -4.54 -9.02
N LEU A 168 -5.64 -5.61 -9.66
CA LEU A 168 -5.79 -5.84 -11.09
C LEU A 168 -6.70 -7.05 -11.33
N ALA A 169 -6.91 -7.39 -12.61
CA ALA A 169 -7.77 -8.50 -13.02
C ALA A 169 -7.03 -9.86 -13.05
N GLY A 170 -6.51 -10.31 -11.90
CA GLY A 170 -5.81 -11.60 -11.77
C GLY A 170 -6.58 -12.63 -10.94
N LEU A 171 -6.42 -13.93 -11.25
CA LEU A 171 -6.91 -15.00 -10.38
C LEU A 171 -6.15 -15.01 -9.05
N SER A 172 -6.79 -15.39 -7.94
CA SER A 172 -6.09 -15.53 -6.66
C SER A 172 -4.78 -16.31 -6.82
N GLN A 173 -3.74 -15.89 -6.09
CA GLN A 173 -2.34 -16.30 -6.23
C GLN A 173 -1.57 -15.71 -7.44
N ALA A 174 -2.22 -15.04 -8.39
CA ALA A 174 -1.53 -14.28 -9.44
C ALA A 174 -0.76 -13.09 -8.83
N SER A 175 0.51 -12.96 -9.19
CA SER A 175 1.38 -11.87 -8.76
C SER A 175 2.50 -11.65 -9.77
N GLN A 176 3.20 -10.53 -9.64
CA GLN A 176 4.34 -10.20 -10.49
C GLN A 176 5.46 -9.53 -9.71
N ILE A 177 6.68 -9.70 -10.20
CA ILE A 177 7.89 -9.00 -9.75
C ILE A 177 8.36 -8.13 -10.89
N LEU A 178 8.39 -6.83 -10.66
CA LEU A 178 8.95 -5.85 -11.57
C LEU A 178 10.35 -5.50 -11.11
N VAL A 179 11.30 -5.54 -12.03
CA VAL A 179 12.70 -5.17 -11.77
C VAL A 179 13.11 -4.01 -12.66
N ARG A 180 13.67 -2.98 -12.02
CA ARG A 180 14.33 -1.86 -12.67
C ARG A 180 15.78 -1.86 -12.25
N GLU A 181 16.64 -2.09 -13.22
CA GLU A 181 18.10 -2.03 -13.07
C GLU A 181 18.53 -0.59 -12.76
N SER A 182 19.70 -0.41 -12.18
CA SER A 182 20.29 0.92 -12.06
C SER A 182 21.08 1.29 -13.33
N GLU A 183 21.65 2.49 -13.37
CA GLU A 183 22.55 2.87 -14.45
C GLU A 183 23.82 2.02 -14.47
N SER A 184 24.33 1.63 -13.29
CA SER A 184 25.61 0.91 -13.14
C SER A 184 25.49 -0.58 -12.79
N VAL A 185 24.34 -1.04 -12.27
CA VAL A 185 24.13 -2.41 -11.81
C VAL A 185 23.01 -3.07 -12.59
N LYS A 186 23.31 -4.24 -13.18
CA LYS A 186 22.39 -5.08 -13.94
C LYS A 186 21.87 -6.24 -13.10
N LEU A 187 20.68 -6.73 -13.43
CA LEU A 187 20.15 -7.92 -12.77
C LEU A 187 20.96 -9.14 -13.22
N ASP A 188 21.55 -9.84 -12.26
CA ASP A 188 22.03 -11.20 -12.49
C ASP A 188 20.81 -12.12 -12.62
N GLN A 189 20.39 -12.34 -13.87
CA GLN A 189 19.19 -13.12 -14.18
C GLN A 189 19.35 -14.57 -13.79
N ASP A 190 20.56 -15.14 -13.87
CA ASP A 190 20.79 -16.54 -13.51
C ASP A 190 20.64 -16.73 -12.00
N ALA A 191 21.28 -15.88 -11.20
CA ALA A 191 21.14 -15.90 -9.75
C ALA A 191 19.69 -15.62 -9.29
N PHE A 192 19.01 -14.67 -9.94
CA PHE A 192 17.61 -14.39 -9.64
C PHE A 192 16.71 -15.59 -10.01
N ASN A 193 16.98 -16.25 -11.13
CA ASN A 193 16.20 -17.39 -11.59
C ASN A 193 16.35 -18.60 -10.64
N GLU A 194 17.50 -18.80 -10.01
CA GLU A 194 17.66 -19.82 -8.96
C GLU A 194 16.75 -19.53 -7.75
N ALA A 195 16.69 -18.29 -7.27
CA ALA A 195 15.78 -17.89 -6.19
C ALA A 195 14.31 -18.00 -6.61
N TYR A 196 13.99 -17.69 -7.87
CA TYR A 196 12.68 -17.86 -8.46
C TYR A 196 12.26 -19.34 -8.52
N LEU A 197 13.14 -20.23 -9.00
CA LEU A 197 12.87 -21.66 -9.11
C LEU A 197 12.77 -22.36 -7.76
N MET A 198 13.49 -21.90 -6.74
CA MET A 198 13.37 -22.42 -5.36
C MET A 198 11.95 -22.29 -4.79
N HIS A 199 11.19 -21.31 -5.27
CA HIS A 199 9.86 -20.99 -4.76
C HIS A 199 8.71 -21.27 -5.73
N THR A 200 9.03 -21.59 -6.98
CA THR A 200 8.05 -21.89 -8.01
C THR A 200 7.78 -23.39 -8.05
N SER A 201 6.53 -23.78 -8.26
CA SER A 201 6.20 -25.18 -8.55
C SER A 201 6.81 -25.60 -9.89
N THR A 202 7.37 -26.80 -9.97
CA THR A 202 7.76 -27.44 -11.26
C THR A 202 6.56 -27.74 -12.16
N SER A 203 5.34 -27.54 -11.66
CA SER A 203 4.08 -27.71 -12.39
C SER A 203 3.15 -26.54 -12.03
N PRO A 204 3.39 -25.33 -12.56
CA PRO A 204 2.59 -24.16 -12.26
C PRO A 204 1.21 -24.28 -12.89
N GLN A 205 0.19 -23.67 -12.27
CA GLN A 205 -1.16 -23.66 -12.84
C GLN A 205 -1.24 -22.63 -13.99
N TYR A 206 -1.38 -23.11 -15.22
CA TYR A 206 -1.32 -22.28 -16.42
C TYR A 206 -2.44 -21.23 -16.49
N ALA A 207 -3.60 -21.52 -15.91
CA ALA A 207 -4.68 -20.53 -15.82
C ALA A 207 -4.28 -19.28 -15.02
N ILE A 208 -3.46 -19.43 -13.98
CA ILE A 208 -2.96 -18.29 -13.17
C ILE A 208 -2.00 -17.45 -14.00
N ILE A 209 -1.09 -18.11 -14.76
CA ILE A 209 -0.17 -17.43 -15.68
C ILE A 209 -0.95 -16.66 -16.75
N ALA A 210 -1.94 -17.30 -17.38
CA ALA A 210 -2.80 -16.65 -18.37
C ALA A 210 -3.54 -15.45 -17.77
N SER A 211 -3.96 -15.51 -16.50
CA SER A 211 -4.60 -14.37 -15.83
C SER A 211 -3.64 -13.19 -15.60
N CYS A 212 -2.34 -13.44 -15.37
CA CYS A 212 -1.35 -12.36 -15.32
C CYS A 212 -1.19 -11.68 -16.68
N ASP A 213 -1.16 -12.47 -17.76
CA ASP A 213 -1.03 -11.97 -19.14
C ASP A 213 -2.25 -11.14 -19.56
N VAL A 214 -3.46 -11.65 -19.29
CA VAL A 214 -4.71 -10.90 -19.52
C VAL A 214 -4.76 -9.63 -18.68
N ALA A 215 -4.34 -9.67 -17.41
CA ALA A 215 -4.29 -8.47 -16.57
C ALA A 215 -3.34 -7.41 -17.14
N ALA A 216 -2.19 -7.81 -17.70
CA ALA A 216 -1.28 -6.89 -18.36
C ALA A 216 -1.91 -6.27 -19.61
N ALA A 217 -2.56 -7.07 -20.46
CA ALA A 217 -3.27 -6.60 -21.66
C ALA A 217 -4.42 -5.63 -21.32
N MET A 218 -5.18 -5.88 -20.25
CA MET A 218 -6.24 -4.98 -19.79
C MET A 218 -5.72 -3.60 -19.36
N MET A 219 -4.50 -3.54 -18.83
CA MET A 219 -3.90 -2.29 -18.37
C MET A 219 -3.12 -1.54 -19.47
N GLU A 220 -2.96 -2.14 -20.66
CA GLU A 220 -2.37 -1.45 -21.80
C GLU A 220 -3.21 -0.23 -22.19
N ALA A 221 -2.53 0.84 -22.62
CA ALA A 221 -3.19 2.08 -22.99
C ALA A 221 -4.11 1.88 -24.21
N PRO A 222 -5.30 2.50 -24.23
CA PRO A 222 -5.83 3.46 -23.25
C PRO A 222 -6.63 2.83 -22.08
N GLY A 223 -6.83 1.50 -22.08
CA GLY A 223 -7.75 0.81 -21.16
C GLY A 223 -7.38 0.97 -19.70
N GLY A 224 -6.11 0.75 -19.34
CA GLY A 224 -5.66 0.84 -17.95
C GLY A 224 -5.90 2.20 -17.30
N THR A 225 -5.63 3.28 -18.03
CA THR A 225 -5.85 4.65 -17.53
C THR A 225 -7.33 4.91 -17.26
N ALA A 226 -8.21 4.54 -18.18
CA ALA A 226 -9.65 4.72 -18.01
C ALA A 226 -10.21 3.90 -16.82
N LEU A 227 -9.75 2.66 -16.64
CA LEU A 227 -10.17 1.80 -15.52
C LEU A 227 -9.76 2.36 -14.15
N VAL A 228 -8.56 2.95 -14.07
CA VAL A 228 -8.09 3.60 -12.83
C VAL A 228 -8.85 4.89 -12.58
N GLU A 229 -9.06 5.71 -13.61
CA GLU A 229 -9.84 6.95 -13.50
C GLU A 229 -11.28 6.66 -13.02
N GLU A 230 -11.93 5.63 -13.56
CA GLU A 230 -13.26 5.19 -13.14
C GLU A 230 -13.28 4.75 -11.67
N SER A 231 -12.26 4.02 -11.21
CA SER A 231 -12.15 3.60 -9.82
C SER A 231 -12.01 4.80 -8.87
N ILE A 232 -11.21 5.80 -9.25
CA ILE A 232 -11.06 7.05 -8.48
C ILE A 232 -12.39 7.78 -8.45
N LEU A 233 -13.05 7.94 -9.60
CA LEU A 233 -14.34 8.64 -9.70
C LEU A 233 -15.39 8.00 -8.79
N GLU A 234 -15.57 6.68 -8.84
CA GLU A 234 -16.52 5.96 -7.99
C GLU A 234 -16.23 6.12 -6.49
N ALA A 235 -14.95 6.13 -6.11
CA ALA A 235 -14.56 6.35 -4.72
C ALA A 235 -14.87 7.78 -4.26
N LEU A 236 -14.65 8.78 -5.11
CA LEU A 236 -14.97 10.16 -4.81
C LEU A 236 -16.48 10.41 -4.77
N ASP A 237 -17.24 9.82 -5.68
CA ASP A 237 -18.70 9.93 -5.70
C ASP A 237 -19.32 9.31 -4.45
N PHE A 238 -18.81 8.16 -4.00
CA PHE A 238 -19.18 7.60 -2.70
C PHE A 238 -18.89 8.57 -1.55
N ARG A 239 -17.69 9.18 -1.51
CA ARG A 239 -17.32 10.14 -0.46
C ARG A 239 -18.18 11.40 -0.48
N ARG A 240 -18.51 11.92 -1.66
CA ARG A 240 -19.45 13.06 -1.84
C ARG A 240 -20.84 12.69 -1.33
N ALA A 241 -21.34 11.51 -1.69
CA ALA A 241 -22.65 11.04 -1.25
C ALA A 241 -22.73 10.89 0.27
N MET A 242 -21.70 10.32 0.90
CA MET A 242 -21.60 10.20 2.36
C MET A 242 -21.69 11.57 3.05
N ARG A 243 -20.99 12.58 2.52
CA ARG A 243 -21.03 13.97 3.04
C ARG A 243 -22.35 14.67 2.82
N LYS A 244 -22.94 14.50 1.64
CA LYS A 244 -24.24 15.09 1.32
C LYS A 244 -25.31 14.59 2.29
N ILE A 245 -25.32 13.29 2.58
CA ILE A 245 -26.25 12.71 3.55
C ILE A 245 -25.98 13.22 4.97
N ASP A 246 -24.72 13.38 5.37
CA ASP A 246 -24.38 13.99 6.65
C ASP A 246 -24.97 15.40 6.80
N GLN A 247 -24.82 16.22 5.75
CA GLN A 247 -25.33 17.60 5.73
C GLN A 247 -26.87 17.68 5.75
N GLU A 248 -27.54 16.76 5.04
CA GLU A 248 -28.99 16.78 4.88
C GLU A 248 -29.73 16.01 6.01
N TRP A 249 -29.15 14.92 6.53
CA TRP A 249 -29.80 13.94 7.43
C TRP A 249 -28.97 13.60 8.70
N GLY A 250 -27.76 14.15 8.85
CA GLY A 250 -26.84 13.86 9.96
C GLY A 250 -27.05 14.67 11.24
N GLN A 251 -28.25 15.23 11.49
CA GLN A 251 -28.48 16.10 12.65
C GLN A 251 -28.24 15.42 14.01
N ASP A 252 -28.37 14.09 14.10
CA ASP A 252 -28.05 13.31 15.31
C ASP A 252 -26.66 12.68 15.22
N TRP A 253 -26.49 11.73 14.28
CA TRP A 253 -25.23 11.06 14.01
C TRP A 253 -25.23 10.51 12.59
N TRP A 254 -24.03 10.43 12.00
CA TRP A 254 -23.79 9.76 10.73
C TRP A 254 -22.37 9.19 10.67
N PHE A 255 -22.15 8.32 9.69
CA PHE A 255 -20.84 7.77 9.38
C PHE A 255 -19.97 8.81 8.67
N GLN A 256 -18.68 8.87 9.04
CA GLN A 256 -17.71 9.74 8.36
C GLN A 256 -16.80 8.92 7.46
N VAL A 257 -16.23 9.53 6.42
CA VAL A 257 -15.19 8.88 5.61
C VAL A 257 -13.86 9.57 5.86
N TRP A 258 -12.90 8.82 6.37
CA TRP A 258 -11.54 9.30 6.64
C TRP A 258 -10.87 9.79 5.35
N GLY A 259 -10.40 11.03 5.35
CA GLY A 259 -9.83 11.70 4.19
C GLY A 259 -9.83 13.22 4.32
N PRO A 260 -9.30 13.93 3.31
CA PRO A 260 -9.22 15.39 3.30
C PRO A 260 -10.60 16.04 3.37
N GLU A 261 -10.78 17.08 4.19
CA GLU A 261 -12.08 17.75 4.40
C GLU A 261 -12.64 18.42 3.14
N THR A 262 -11.77 18.89 2.26
CA THR A 262 -12.13 19.52 0.98
C THR A 262 -11.43 18.82 -0.16
N PHE A 263 -12.19 18.44 -1.17
CA PHE A 263 -11.70 17.94 -2.46
C PHE A 263 -12.69 18.35 -3.55
N ALA A 264 -12.31 18.20 -4.82
CA ALA A 264 -13.13 18.61 -5.95
C ALA A 264 -14.62 18.21 -5.85
N GLU A 265 -15.52 19.13 -6.22
CA GLU A 265 -16.99 18.91 -6.20
C GLU A 265 -17.46 17.94 -7.30
N ASP A 266 -16.67 17.81 -8.38
CA ASP A 266 -16.94 17.07 -9.61
C ASP A 266 -15.68 16.30 -10.03
N GLY A 267 -15.86 15.15 -10.69
CA GLY A 267 -14.79 14.46 -11.39
C GLY A 267 -13.73 13.88 -10.45
N ILE A 268 -12.51 13.69 -10.95
CA ILE A 268 -11.40 13.14 -10.15
C ILE A 268 -10.60 14.20 -9.37
N GLY A 269 -10.78 15.48 -9.69
CA GLY A 269 -10.06 16.57 -9.05
C GLY A 269 -8.53 16.52 -9.24
N SER A 270 -7.81 17.09 -8.27
CA SER A 270 -6.35 17.10 -8.24
C SER A 270 -5.83 16.14 -7.17
N ARG A 271 -4.73 15.44 -7.46
CA ARG A 271 -4.01 14.65 -6.45
C ARG A 271 -3.56 15.49 -5.25
N GLU A 272 -3.36 16.79 -5.45
CA GLU A 272 -2.87 17.69 -4.39
C GLU A 272 -3.86 17.80 -3.21
N ASP A 273 -5.15 17.54 -3.45
CA ASP A 273 -6.18 17.46 -2.39
C ASP A 273 -5.97 16.23 -1.49
N TRP A 274 -5.23 15.24 -1.96
CA TRP A 274 -5.02 13.94 -1.31
C TRP A 274 -3.64 13.79 -0.68
N MET A 275 -2.78 14.80 -0.86
CA MET A 275 -1.48 14.86 -0.20
C MET A 275 -1.68 15.07 1.30
N ILE A 276 -0.99 14.27 2.12
CA ILE A 276 -1.10 14.38 3.57
C ILE A 276 -0.13 15.48 4.04
N ARG A 277 -0.68 16.62 4.47
CA ARG A 277 0.11 17.78 4.91
C ARG A 277 0.28 17.80 6.42
N ALA A 278 1.27 18.53 6.93
CA ALA A 278 1.55 18.55 8.37
C ALA A 278 0.47 19.29 9.17
N GLU A 279 -0.18 20.26 8.52
CA GLU A 279 -1.23 21.13 9.04
C GLU A 279 -2.63 20.51 8.98
N ASP A 280 -2.77 19.32 8.39
CA ASP A 280 -4.05 18.66 8.22
C ASP A 280 -4.47 17.91 9.50
N ASP A 281 -5.57 18.31 10.13
CA ASP A 281 -6.02 17.64 11.37
C ASP A 281 -6.74 16.30 11.10
N TRP A 282 -7.22 16.07 9.88
CA TRP A 282 -8.07 14.92 9.53
C TRP A 282 -7.35 13.55 9.61
N HIS A 283 -6.02 13.52 9.49
CA HIS A 283 -5.29 12.24 9.41
C HIS A 283 -4.81 11.72 10.78
N GLY A 284 -4.53 12.61 11.74
CA GLY A 284 -4.16 12.23 13.11
C GLY A 284 -2.78 11.59 13.27
N PHE A 285 -1.82 11.89 12.39
CA PHE A 285 -0.44 11.34 12.42
C PHE A 285 0.60 12.33 13.00
N GLY A 286 0.17 13.53 13.38
CA GLY A 286 1.06 14.60 13.82
C GLY A 286 1.88 15.18 12.67
N ASN A 287 3.07 15.71 12.97
CA ASN A 287 3.89 16.42 11.99
C ASN A 287 4.53 15.45 10.97
N LEU A 288 4.20 15.64 9.69
CA LEU A 288 4.70 14.84 8.57
C LEU A 288 5.49 15.70 7.58
N ALA A 289 6.38 15.08 6.81
CA ALA A 289 7.14 15.80 5.79
C ALA A 289 6.24 16.15 4.60
N ALA A 290 6.25 17.42 4.18
CA ALA A 290 5.49 17.89 3.04
C ALA A 290 5.85 17.13 1.76
N GLY A 291 4.84 16.76 0.96
CA GLY A 291 5.04 16.09 -0.33
C GLY A 291 5.49 14.63 -0.26
N PHE A 292 5.64 14.06 0.94
CA PHE A 292 6.17 12.71 1.11
C PHE A 292 5.10 11.62 1.10
N ASN A 293 3.87 11.94 1.51
CA ASN A 293 2.79 10.97 1.61
C ASN A 293 1.49 11.46 0.96
N MET A 294 0.74 10.51 0.41
CA MET A 294 -0.59 10.72 -0.18
C MET A 294 -1.56 9.69 0.39
N LEU A 295 -2.82 10.05 0.57
CA LEU A 295 -3.90 9.10 0.78
C LEU A 295 -4.47 8.65 -0.57
N ASP A 296 -4.54 7.35 -0.77
CA ASP A 296 -5.18 6.73 -1.92
C ASP A 296 -6.72 6.94 -1.87
N PRO A 297 -7.34 7.68 -2.81
CA PRO A 297 -8.77 7.94 -2.79
C PRO A 297 -9.61 6.66 -2.88
N ILE A 298 -9.13 5.63 -3.59
CA ILE A 298 -9.84 4.35 -3.78
C ILE A 298 -9.87 3.50 -2.51
N LYS A 299 -9.20 3.94 -1.44
CA LYS A 299 -9.14 3.28 -0.14
C LYS A 299 -9.91 4.09 0.89
N ALA A 300 -11.17 3.71 1.09
CA ALA A 300 -12.11 4.45 1.92
C ALA A 300 -12.26 3.79 3.30
N THR A 301 -11.76 4.46 4.33
CA THR A 301 -12.04 4.07 5.72
C THR A 301 -13.26 4.82 6.22
N VAL A 302 -14.33 4.11 6.52
CA VAL A 302 -15.54 4.66 7.15
C VAL A 302 -15.36 4.62 8.67
N ILE A 303 -15.63 5.74 9.33
CA ILE A 303 -15.52 5.93 10.77
C ILE A 303 -16.93 5.93 11.35
N THR A 304 -17.13 5.14 12.40
CA THR A 304 -18.37 5.06 13.16
C THR A 304 -18.31 5.98 14.38
N PRO A 305 -19.45 6.51 14.87
CA PRO A 305 -19.46 7.35 16.07
C PRO A 305 -18.87 6.63 17.28
N GLY A 306 -18.16 7.37 18.14
CA GLY A 306 -17.75 6.90 19.47
C GLY A 306 -16.27 7.03 19.79
N LEU A 307 -15.40 7.23 18.80
CA LEU A 307 -13.98 7.53 19.00
C LEU A 307 -13.56 8.68 18.09
N SER A 308 -13.09 9.78 18.67
CA SER A 308 -12.59 10.93 17.91
C SER A 308 -11.15 10.73 17.43
N LEU A 309 -10.70 11.54 16.46
CA LEU A 309 -9.32 11.54 15.96
C LEU A 309 -8.30 11.94 17.03
N GLU A 310 -8.71 12.69 18.05
CA GLU A 310 -7.91 13.04 19.24
C GLU A 310 -7.86 11.91 20.27
N GLY A 311 -8.50 10.77 19.98
CA GLY A 311 -8.51 9.59 20.86
C GLY A 311 -9.45 9.70 22.06
N LYS A 312 -10.46 10.57 21.99
CA LYS A 312 -11.48 10.69 23.03
C LYS A 312 -12.67 9.81 22.70
N PHE A 313 -13.09 9.00 23.67
CA PHE A 313 -14.35 8.28 23.57
C PHE A 313 -15.52 9.22 23.79
N GLY A 314 -16.58 9.07 22.99
CA GLY A 314 -17.85 9.72 23.25
C GLY A 314 -18.62 9.02 24.37
N ASP A 315 -19.61 9.71 24.96
CA ASP A 315 -20.53 9.11 25.94
C ASP A 315 -21.32 7.93 25.36
N THR A 316 -21.56 7.99 24.04
CA THR A 316 -22.17 6.93 23.23
C THR A 316 -21.29 6.61 22.04
N GLY A 317 -21.40 5.40 21.50
CA GLY A 317 -20.67 5.00 20.31
C GLY A 317 -21.22 3.73 19.68
N ILE A 318 -20.90 3.54 18.41
CA ILE A 318 -21.31 2.40 17.60
C ILE A 318 -20.04 1.67 17.19
N PRO A 319 -19.69 0.55 17.85
CA PRO A 319 -18.55 -0.26 17.43
C PRO A 319 -18.72 -0.74 15.98
N ALA A 320 -17.67 -0.60 15.17
CA ALA A 320 -17.71 -0.97 13.76
C ALA A 320 -18.07 -2.46 13.55
N SER A 321 -17.69 -3.33 14.50
CA SER A 321 -18.06 -4.75 14.46
C SER A 321 -19.57 -5.00 14.34
N ILE A 322 -20.42 -4.17 14.97
CA ILE A 322 -21.88 -4.28 14.89
C ILE A 322 -22.35 -3.93 13.47
N VAL A 323 -21.87 -2.81 12.94
CA VAL A 323 -22.19 -2.33 11.59
C VAL A 323 -21.77 -3.36 10.55
N THR A 324 -20.53 -3.87 10.64
CA THR A 324 -20.03 -4.86 9.67
C THR A 324 -20.81 -6.18 9.71
N LYS A 325 -21.36 -6.57 10.86
CA LYS A 325 -22.23 -7.74 10.96
C LYS A 325 -23.57 -7.49 10.27
N TYR A 326 -24.19 -6.32 10.51
CA TYR A 326 -25.42 -5.93 9.83
C TYR A 326 -25.23 -5.88 8.30
N LEU A 327 -24.14 -5.26 7.83
CA LEU A 327 -23.80 -5.19 6.42
C LEU A 327 -23.65 -6.58 5.79
N ALA A 328 -23.05 -7.54 6.50
CA ALA A 328 -22.93 -8.91 6.02
C ALA A 328 -24.30 -9.61 5.86
N GLU A 329 -25.25 -9.35 6.77
CA GLU A 329 -26.63 -9.85 6.67
C GLU A 329 -27.39 -9.25 5.47
N HIS A 330 -26.94 -8.09 4.99
CA HIS A 330 -27.46 -7.39 3.81
C HIS A 330 -26.60 -7.60 2.55
N GLY A 331 -25.72 -8.60 2.55
CA GLY A 331 -24.92 -8.99 1.38
C GLY A 331 -23.72 -8.09 1.07
N VAL A 332 -23.31 -7.24 2.01
CA VAL A 332 -22.13 -6.37 1.90
C VAL A 332 -21.01 -6.90 2.80
N ILE A 333 -19.96 -7.45 2.18
CA ILE A 333 -18.81 -7.98 2.91
C ILE A 333 -17.74 -6.91 3.05
N ILE A 334 -17.36 -6.64 4.30
CA ILE A 334 -16.34 -5.67 4.65
C ILE A 334 -14.99 -6.37 4.79
N GLU A 335 -13.99 -5.77 4.15
CA GLU A 335 -12.65 -6.34 4.00
C GLU A 335 -11.85 -6.28 5.32
N LYS A 336 -11.87 -5.14 6.02
CA LYS A 336 -11.21 -4.94 7.31
C LYS A 336 -12.12 -4.16 8.26
N CYS A 337 -12.18 -4.62 9.51
CA CYS A 337 -12.94 -3.98 10.58
C CYS A 337 -11.99 -3.66 11.76
N GLY A 338 -11.96 -2.39 12.15
CA GLY A 338 -11.32 -1.87 13.36
C GLY A 338 -12.30 -1.76 14.53
N LEU A 339 -11.97 -0.93 15.51
CA LEU A 339 -12.85 -0.71 16.68
C LEU A 339 -14.03 0.20 16.31
N TYR A 340 -13.74 1.36 15.74
CA TYR A 340 -14.69 2.41 15.34
C TYR A 340 -14.49 2.82 13.88
N SER A 341 -13.94 1.91 13.09
CA SER A 341 -13.76 2.13 11.66
C SER A 341 -13.83 0.82 10.90
N PHE A 342 -14.20 0.89 9.63
CA PHE A 342 -14.11 -0.23 8.72
C PHE A 342 -13.72 0.24 7.33
N PHE A 343 -13.16 -0.68 6.55
CA PHE A 343 -12.46 -0.36 5.32
C PHE A 343 -13.20 -0.89 4.10
N ILE A 344 -13.28 -0.05 3.07
CA ILE A 344 -13.84 -0.35 1.76
C ILE A 344 -12.79 -0.01 0.72
N MET A 345 -12.70 -0.86 -0.30
CA MET A 345 -11.76 -0.71 -1.38
C MET A 345 -12.50 -0.65 -2.71
N PHE A 346 -12.23 0.40 -3.48
CA PHE A 346 -12.67 0.54 -4.86
C PHE A 346 -11.60 -0.08 -5.76
N THR A 347 -12.01 -0.86 -6.75
CA THR A 347 -11.10 -1.58 -7.64
C THR A 347 -11.50 -1.33 -9.08
N ILE A 348 -10.61 -1.62 -10.02
CA ILE A 348 -10.88 -1.54 -11.47
C ILE A 348 -12.04 -2.44 -11.94
N GLY A 349 -12.50 -3.37 -11.11
CA GLY A 349 -13.64 -4.23 -11.39
C GLY A 349 -14.97 -3.73 -10.81
N ILE A 350 -15.01 -2.53 -10.22
CA ILE A 350 -16.25 -1.98 -9.68
C ILE A 350 -17.22 -1.61 -10.81
N THR A 351 -18.51 -1.88 -10.59
CA THR A 351 -19.57 -1.41 -11.48
C THR A 351 -20.08 -0.06 -11.01
N LYS A 352 -20.31 0.87 -11.94
CA LYS A 352 -20.79 2.21 -11.62
C LYS A 352 -21.98 2.23 -10.68
N GLY A 353 -21.89 3.03 -9.62
CA GLY A 353 -22.94 3.21 -8.63
C GLY A 353 -23.16 2.04 -7.68
N ARG A 354 -22.30 1.00 -7.67
CA ARG A 354 -22.44 -0.14 -6.74
C ARG A 354 -22.35 0.28 -5.26
N TRP A 355 -21.64 1.37 -4.98
CA TRP A 355 -21.56 1.95 -3.63
C TRP A 355 -22.92 2.43 -3.11
N ASN A 356 -23.93 2.64 -3.97
CA ASN A 356 -25.29 2.95 -3.53
C ASN A 356 -25.89 1.83 -2.66
N THR A 357 -25.63 0.56 -2.96
CA THR A 357 -26.12 -0.55 -2.12
C THR A 357 -25.57 -0.47 -0.71
N LEU A 358 -24.28 -0.14 -0.55
CA LEU A 358 -23.69 0.09 0.76
C LEU A 358 -24.32 1.31 1.43
N LEU A 359 -24.48 2.41 0.70
CA LEU A 359 -25.03 3.64 1.25
C LEU A 359 -26.46 3.45 1.78
N THR A 360 -27.31 2.74 1.02
CA THR A 360 -28.65 2.36 1.44
C THR A 360 -28.62 1.47 2.69
N ALA A 361 -27.73 0.49 2.76
CA ALA A 361 -27.60 -0.36 3.94
C ALA A 361 -27.13 0.42 5.19
N LEU A 362 -26.26 1.43 5.02
CA LEU A 362 -25.85 2.31 6.11
C LEU A 362 -27.00 3.23 6.60
N GLN A 363 -27.85 3.70 5.68
CA GLN A 363 -29.05 4.45 6.04
C GLN A 363 -30.04 3.59 6.82
N GLN A 364 -30.32 2.38 6.33
CA GLN A 364 -31.19 1.43 7.01
C GLN A 364 -30.67 1.07 8.41
N PHE A 365 -29.37 0.82 8.55
CA PHE A 365 -28.75 0.59 9.86
C PHE A 365 -28.93 1.76 10.83
N LYS A 366 -29.00 3.00 10.33
CA LYS A 366 -29.24 4.16 11.18
C LYS A 366 -30.70 4.27 11.61
N ASP A 367 -31.63 3.85 10.75
CA ASP A 367 -33.07 3.94 11.00
C ASP A 367 -33.58 2.80 11.91
N ASP A 368 -32.95 1.62 11.85
CA ASP A 368 -33.17 0.45 12.71
C ASP A 368 -32.57 0.63 14.12
#